data_AF-A0A9L0TTA1-F1
#
_entry.id   AF-A0A9L0TTA1-F1
#
_cell.length_a   1.000
_cell.length_b   1.000
_cell.length_c   1.000
_cell.angle_alpha   90.00
_cell.angle_beta   90.00
_cell.angle_gamma   90.00
#
_symmetry.space_group_name_H-M   'P 1'
#
loop_
_entity.id
_entity.type
_entity.pdbx_description
1 polymer ?
#
loop_
_entity_poly.entity_id
_entity_poly.type
_entity_poly.pdbx_seq_one_letter_code
_entity_poly.pdbx_strand_id
1 'polypeptide(L)'
;KQAVQNNGSLVWCQNHKQCSKCLEPCKESWDLRKQQCQSFCEPLFPKKNYECLTSCEFLKYILSVKQGDCPAPEKASGFAAACVESCEVDNECSGVKKCCSNGCGHTCQVPKTLYKGVPLKPRKELRFTELQSGQLEIKWSSKFNISIEPVIYVVQRRWNYGIHPSEDDATHWQTVAQTTDERVQLTDIRPSRWYQFRVAAVNVHGTRGFTAPSKHFRSSKDPSAPPPPTNLRLANSTINSDGTVTVAIVWDLPEEPDIPVHHYKVFWSWTVSSKSLVPTKKKRRKTTDGSQNSVVLERLQPDCEYSVELQAITYWGQTRLKSAKVSLHFTSTQAASNKEQLGKTKKSVMQIQPPFQRRPTRLLEIGAPFYQDNQLQVKVYWKKTEDPSVNRYHVQWFPEVCAHNETTGPETSSGMTQENYIILQDLSFSCKYKVTVQPTRPKGRLKAETVFFTTPPCSALKGKSHKHVNCPGEAGHVLSKVPAKPENLSASFVVQDVNITGHFSWKMAKANLYQSMTGFQVTWAEVTTESRQNSLPNSIISQSQILPSDHYVLTVPNLRPSTLYRLEVQVLTTGGEGPATMKTFRTPDLPPSAAHRPHLKHRHPHHYKPAPERY
;
A
#
# COMPACT_ATOMS: atom_id res chain seq x y z
N LYS A 1 4.71 -37.35 -3.92
CA LYS A 1 5.53 -36.41 -4.72
C LYS A 1 5.12 -36.53 -6.17
N GLN A 2 4.19 -35.71 -6.63
CA GLN A 2 4.03 -35.27 -8.02
C GLN A 2 2.82 -34.33 -8.02
N ALA A 3 3.10 -33.03 -8.05
CA ALA A 3 2.09 -32.02 -8.30
C ALA A 3 1.71 -32.14 -9.78
N VAL A 4 0.47 -32.52 -10.06
CA VAL A 4 -0.09 -32.45 -11.42
C VAL A 4 -0.34 -30.96 -11.69
N GLN A 5 0.68 -30.27 -12.21
CA GLN A 5 0.47 -29.00 -12.90
C GLN A 5 -0.17 -29.33 -14.24
N ASN A 6 -1.42 -28.92 -14.43
CA ASN A 6 -2.19 -29.16 -15.65
C ASN A 6 -1.72 -28.21 -16.77
N ASN A 7 -0.47 -28.38 -17.20
CA ASN A 7 0.19 -27.73 -18.34
C ASN A 7 0.61 -28.79 -19.38
N GLY A 8 -0.19 -29.84 -19.59
CA GLY A 8 0.22 -31.06 -20.31
C GLY A 8 1.00 -30.81 -21.62
N SER A 9 0.47 -30.01 -22.53
CA SER A 9 1.10 -29.77 -23.84
C SER A 9 2.29 -28.82 -23.81
N LEU A 10 2.25 -27.79 -22.96
CA LEU A 10 3.33 -26.79 -22.89
C LEU A 10 4.52 -27.30 -22.06
N VAL A 11 4.26 -28.01 -20.96
CA VAL A 11 5.29 -28.75 -20.21
C VAL A 11 5.87 -29.87 -21.05
N TRP A 12 5.05 -30.59 -21.83
CA TRP A 12 5.59 -31.55 -22.80
C TRP A 12 6.52 -30.87 -23.80
N CYS A 13 6.11 -29.74 -24.39
CA CYS A 13 6.92 -29.00 -25.37
C CYS A 13 8.23 -28.49 -24.76
N GLN A 14 8.19 -27.96 -23.52
CA GLN A 14 9.39 -27.55 -22.77
C GLN A 14 10.35 -28.72 -22.53
N ASN A 15 9.83 -29.91 -22.27
CA ASN A 15 10.64 -31.11 -22.05
C ASN A 15 11.10 -31.77 -23.37
N HIS A 16 10.48 -31.43 -24.50
CA HIS A 16 10.80 -32.00 -25.81
C HIS A 16 11.90 -31.21 -26.51
N LYS A 17 13.03 -31.88 -26.81
CA LYS A 17 14.27 -31.26 -27.35
C LYS A 17 14.10 -30.35 -28.57
N GLN A 18 13.12 -30.64 -29.42
CA GLN A 18 12.86 -29.87 -30.64
C GLN A 18 11.81 -28.77 -30.44
N CYS A 19 10.84 -29.00 -29.55
CA CYS A 19 9.70 -28.09 -29.35
C CYS A 19 10.10 -26.94 -28.41
N SER A 20 10.96 -27.23 -27.43
CA SER A 20 11.49 -26.23 -26.50
C SER A 20 12.22 -25.09 -27.20
N LYS A 21 12.89 -25.36 -28.33
CA LYS A 21 13.53 -24.35 -29.18
C LYS A 21 12.55 -23.29 -29.69
N CYS A 22 11.31 -23.68 -30.03
CA CYS A 22 10.27 -22.75 -30.47
C CYS A 22 9.83 -21.80 -29.35
N LEU A 23 10.03 -22.17 -28.09
CA LEU A 23 9.58 -21.40 -26.93
C LEU A 23 10.59 -20.35 -26.48
N GLU A 24 11.86 -20.45 -26.89
CA GLU A 24 12.90 -19.49 -26.49
C GLU A 24 12.57 -18.03 -26.87
N PRO A 25 12.08 -17.74 -28.09
CA PRO A 25 11.71 -16.35 -28.46
C PRO A 25 10.55 -15.77 -27.64
N CYS A 26 9.75 -16.60 -26.98
CA CYS A 26 8.59 -16.18 -26.19
C CYS A 26 8.92 -15.80 -24.72
N LYS A 27 10.18 -15.94 -24.29
CA LYS A 27 10.58 -15.64 -22.90
C LYS A 27 10.80 -14.13 -22.70
N GLU A 28 10.46 -13.60 -21.51
CA GLU A 28 10.45 -12.16 -21.18
C GLU A 28 11.82 -11.43 -21.23
N SER A 29 12.89 -12.11 -21.59
CA SER A 29 14.26 -11.56 -21.57
C SER A 29 14.74 -10.93 -22.88
N TRP A 30 13.91 -10.86 -23.93
CA TRP A 30 14.32 -10.49 -25.28
C TRP A 30 13.45 -9.37 -25.89
N ASP A 31 14.08 -8.34 -26.47
CA ASP A 31 13.40 -7.24 -27.16
C ASP A 31 13.27 -7.51 -28.67
N LEU A 32 12.12 -8.07 -29.06
CA LEU A 32 11.75 -8.42 -30.43
C LEU A 32 11.85 -7.25 -31.44
N ARG A 33 11.87 -6.00 -30.97
CA ARG A 33 11.91 -4.82 -31.86
C ARG A 33 13.33 -4.39 -32.22
N LYS A 34 14.34 -4.72 -31.42
CA LYS A 34 15.70 -4.17 -31.57
C LYS A 34 16.68 -5.12 -32.21
N GLN A 35 16.48 -6.42 -32.10
CA GLN A 35 17.47 -7.40 -32.49
C GLN A 35 16.93 -8.36 -33.55
N GLN A 36 17.82 -8.82 -34.42
CA GLN A 36 17.48 -9.67 -35.56
C GLN A 36 17.34 -11.12 -35.10
N CYS A 37 16.32 -11.84 -35.56
CA CYS A 37 16.04 -13.22 -35.12
C CYS A 37 17.24 -14.17 -35.29
N GLN A 38 18.07 -13.94 -36.31
CA GLN A 38 19.28 -14.70 -36.55
C GLN A 38 20.33 -14.52 -35.44
N SER A 39 20.58 -13.27 -35.03
CA SER A 39 21.50 -12.95 -33.92
C SER A 39 21.04 -13.49 -32.56
N PHE A 40 19.74 -13.78 -32.40
CA PHE A 40 19.19 -14.42 -31.19
C PHE A 40 19.39 -15.94 -31.18
N CYS A 41 18.99 -16.58 -32.28
CA CYS A 41 18.86 -18.02 -32.33
C CYS A 41 20.20 -18.73 -32.59
N GLU A 42 21.15 -18.09 -33.27
CA GLU A 42 22.46 -18.67 -33.57
C GLU A 42 23.33 -18.93 -32.32
N PRO A 43 23.47 -18.00 -31.35
CA PRO A 43 24.22 -18.25 -30.12
C PRO A 43 23.59 -19.31 -29.22
N LEU A 44 22.25 -19.38 -29.19
CA LEU A 44 21.50 -20.33 -28.36
C LEU A 44 21.47 -21.74 -28.97
N PHE A 45 21.41 -21.84 -30.30
CA PHE A 45 21.31 -23.10 -31.04
C PHE A 45 22.28 -23.15 -32.23
N PRO A 46 23.56 -23.48 -32.01
CA PRO A 46 24.57 -23.51 -33.08
C PRO A 46 24.31 -24.58 -34.16
N LYS A 47 23.44 -25.55 -33.89
CA LYS A 47 23.05 -26.64 -34.79
C LYS A 47 21.52 -26.78 -34.81
N LYS A 48 20.90 -26.70 -35.99
CA LYS A 48 19.44 -26.77 -36.20
C LYS A 48 18.68 -25.71 -35.38
N ASN A 49 18.79 -24.45 -35.83
CA ASN A 49 18.10 -23.28 -35.27
C ASN A 49 16.80 -22.91 -36.00
N TYR A 50 16.37 -23.69 -37.00
CA TYR A 50 15.24 -23.35 -37.88
C TYR A 50 13.94 -23.14 -37.08
N GLU A 51 13.71 -23.93 -36.03
CA GLU A 51 12.52 -23.85 -35.18
C GLU A 51 12.48 -22.54 -34.38
N CYS A 52 13.63 -22.11 -33.87
CA CYS A 52 13.77 -20.84 -33.15
C CYS A 52 13.59 -19.66 -34.12
N LEU A 53 14.19 -19.74 -35.31
CA LEU A 53 14.08 -18.70 -36.34
C LEU A 53 12.64 -18.51 -36.79
N THR A 54 11.96 -19.60 -37.18
CA THR A 54 10.55 -19.56 -37.60
C THR A 54 9.65 -19.01 -36.50
N SER A 55 9.86 -19.43 -35.24
CA SER A 55 9.09 -18.89 -34.11
C SER A 55 9.36 -17.40 -33.89
N CYS A 56 10.62 -16.96 -33.96
CA CYS A 56 10.97 -15.56 -33.80
C CYS A 56 10.42 -14.67 -34.92
N GLU A 57 10.53 -15.11 -36.18
CA GLU A 57 9.97 -14.41 -37.34
C GLU A 57 8.45 -14.32 -37.26
N PHE A 58 7.81 -15.41 -36.83
CA PHE A 58 6.38 -15.42 -36.56
C PHE A 58 6.00 -14.40 -35.47
N LEU A 59 6.73 -14.35 -34.35
CA LEU A 59 6.50 -13.35 -33.30
C LEU A 59 6.70 -11.92 -33.81
N LYS A 60 7.73 -11.67 -34.61
CA LYS A 60 7.98 -10.36 -35.22
C LYS A 60 6.86 -9.97 -36.18
N TYR A 61 6.36 -10.92 -36.96
CA TYR A 61 5.22 -10.73 -37.87
C TYR A 61 3.94 -10.38 -37.10
N ILE A 62 3.55 -11.15 -36.08
CA ILE A 62 2.32 -10.88 -35.30
C ILE A 62 2.37 -9.59 -34.48
N LEU A 63 3.58 -9.09 -34.16
CA LEU A 63 3.76 -7.80 -33.52
C LEU A 63 3.68 -6.62 -34.49
N SER A 64 3.85 -6.87 -35.79
CA SER A 64 3.88 -5.84 -36.83
C SER A 64 2.60 -5.78 -37.66
N VAL A 65 1.89 -6.91 -37.77
CA VAL A 65 0.67 -7.07 -38.58
C VAL A 65 -0.52 -7.35 -37.68
N LYS A 66 -1.57 -6.54 -37.80
CA LYS A 66 -2.84 -6.73 -37.11
C LYS A 66 -3.73 -7.73 -37.85
N GLN A 67 -4.64 -8.36 -37.12
CA GLN A 67 -5.56 -9.36 -37.67
C GLN A 67 -6.55 -8.78 -38.68
N GLY A 68 -6.99 -9.63 -39.61
CA GLY A 68 -7.95 -9.31 -40.66
C GLY A 68 -7.34 -8.77 -41.95
N ASP A 69 -8.17 -8.65 -42.97
CA ASP A 69 -7.77 -8.28 -44.33
C ASP A 69 -8.10 -6.81 -44.63
N CYS A 70 -7.26 -6.14 -45.40
CA CYS A 70 -7.57 -4.78 -45.84
C CYS A 70 -8.84 -4.79 -46.72
N PRO A 71 -9.77 -3.85 -46.52
CA PRO A 71 -10.90 -3.69 -47.42
C PRO A 71 -10.39 -3.28 -48.82
N ALA A 72 -11.10 -3.73 -49.86
CA ALA A 72 -10.82 -3.31 -51.23
C ALA A 72 -10.89 -1.77 -51.35
N PRO A 73 -9.94 -1.13 -52.07
CA PRO A 73 -9.89 0.32 -52.27
C PRO A 73 -11.22 0.96 -52.69
N GLU A 74 -11.95 0.30 -53.59
CA GLU A 74 -13.26 0.73 -54.11
C GLU A 74 -14.34 0.87 -53.03
N LYS A 75 -14.15 0.23 -51.87
CA LYS A 75 -15.08 0.26 -50.74
C LYS A 75 -14.66 1.26 -49.67
N ALA A 76 -13.55 1.97 -49.85
CA ALA A 76 -13.12 3.02 -48.95
C ALA A 76 -14.04 4.24 -49.08
N SER A 77 -14.42 4.84 -47.96
CA SER A 77 -15.28 6.04 -47.94
C SER A 77 -14.86 7.02 -46.84
N GLY A 78 -15.20 8.30 -47.01
CA GLY A 78 -14.76 9.37 -46.11
C GLY A 78 -13.24 9.47 -46.02
N PHE A 79 -12.70 9.58 -44.81
CA PHE A 79 -11.24 9.66 -44.59
C PHE A 79 -10.49 8.41 -45.09
N ALA A 80 -11.13 7.25 -45.15
CA ALA A 80 -10.48 6.03 -45.67
C ALA A 80 -10.16 6.13 -47.17
N ALA A 81 -10.88 6.95 -47.94
CA ALA A 81 -10.65 7.18 -49.37
C ALA A 81 -9.72 8.39 -49.65
N ALA A 82 -9.25 9.08 -48.61
CA ALA A 82 -8.41 10.27 -48.79
C ALA A 82 -7.04 9.88 -49.36
N CYS A 83 -6.58 10.62 -50.35
CA CYS A 83 -5.28 10.39 -50.99
C CYS A 83 -4.13 10.95 -50.15
N VAL A 84 -3.87 10.32 -49.01
CA VAL A 84 -2.86 10.74 -48.04
C VAL A 84 -2.08 9.55 -47.54
N GLU A 85 -0.79 9.74 -47.28
CA GLU A 85 0.07 8.78 -46.57
C GLU A 85 -0.03 9.06 -45.07
N SER A 86 -1.03 8.47 -44.42
CA SER A 86 -1.29 8.67 -42.99
C SER A 86 -0.70 7.57 -42.09
N CYS A 87 -0.23 6.49 -42.68
CA CYS A 87 0.45 5.39 -42.00
C CYS A 87 1.33 4.62 -42.98
N GLU A 88 2.38 3.97 -42.48
CA GLU A 88 3.19 3.01 -43.24
C GLU A 88 2.99 1.57 -42.73
N VAL A 89 2.73 1.41 -41.43
CA VAL A 89 2.58 0.11 -40.78
C VAL A 89 1.35 0.05 -39.88
N ASP A 90 0.81 -1.16 -39.69
CA ASP A 90 -0.39 -1.38 -38.87
C ASP A 90 -0.26 -0.81 -37.45
N ASN A 91 0.93 -0.80 -36.87
CA ASN A 91 1.18 -0.34 -35.51
C ASN A 91 0.98 1.17 -35.30
N GLU A 92 1.04 1.98 -36.36
CA GLU A 92 0.76 3.42 -36.29
C GLU A 92 -0.73 3.71 -36.16
N CYS A 93 -1.57 2.77 -36.57
CA CYS A 93 -3.00 2.90 -36.46
C CYS A 93 -3.50 2.59 -35.04
N SER A 94 -4.47 3.36 -34.54
CA SER A 94 -5.07 3.13 -33.22
C SER A 94 -5.96 1.87 -33.21
N GLY A 95 -5.90 1.10 -32.12
CA GLY A 95 -6.81 -0.05 -31.90
C GLY A 95 -6.63 -1.17 -32.94
N VAL A 96 -7.73 -1.69 -33.46
CA VAL A 96 -7.75 -2.81 -34.42
C VAL A 96 -7.59 -2.37 -35.89
N LYS A 97 -7.46 -1.07 -36.17
CA LYS A 97 -7.34 -0.56 -37.54
C LYS A 97 -6.00 -0.96 -38.15
N LYS A 98 -6.02 -1.34 -39.42
CA LYS A 98 -4.86 -1.68 -40.24
C LYS A 98 -4.48 -0.51 -41.13
N CYS A 99 -3.19 -0.43 -41.47
CA CYS A 99 -2.72 0.48 -42.49
C CYS A 99 -2.99 -0.13 -43.86
N CYS A 100 -3.94 0.45 -44.59
CA CYS A 100 -4.43 -0.13 -45.83
C CYS A 100 -4.30 0.87 -46.97
N SER A 101 -3.80 0.38 -48.11
CA SER A 101 -3.82 1.15 -49.34
C SER A 101 -5.26 1.36 -49.81
N ASN A 102 -5.57 2.59 -50.19
CA ASN A 102 -6.85 2.95 -50.81
C ASN A 102 -6.71 3.23 -52.32
N GLY A 103 -5.62 2.79 -52.94
CA GLY A 103 -5.36 2.92 -54.37
C GLY A 103 -4.49 4.13 -54.75
N CYS A 104 -4.37 5.14 -53.88
CA CYS A 104 -3.47 6.27 -54.12
C CYS A 104 -2.67 6.74 -52.89
N GLY A 105 -3.04 6.28 -51.67
CA GLY A 105 -2.23 6.42 -50.46
C GLY A 105 -2.58 5.35 -49.41
N HIS A 106 -2.09 5.51 -48.18
CA HIS A 106 -2.37 4.60 -47.06
C HIS A 106 -3.13 5.27 -45.93
N THR A 107 -4.24 4.64 -45.54
CA THR A 107 -5.09 5.10 -44.46
C THR A 107 -5.38 4.02 -43.43
N CYS A 108 -5.58 4.43 -42.18
CA CYS A 108 -5.96 3.52 -41.10
C CYS A 108 -7.43 3.09 -41.24
N GLN A 109 -7.64 1.87 -41.72
CA GLN A 109 -8.96 1.31 -42.04
C GLN A 109 -9.34 0.16 -41.12
N VAL A 110 -10.64 -0.06 -40.93
CA VAL A 110 -11.15 -1.21 -40.18
C VAL A 110 -11.00 -2.47 -41.05
N PRO A 111 -10.29 -3.51 -40.59
CA PRO A 111 -10.09 -4.71 -41.39
C PRO A 111 -11.39 -5.50 -41.58
N LYS A 112 -11.52 -6.13 -42.74
CA LYS A 112 -12.49 -7.19 -42.97
C LYS A 112 -12.03 -8.46 -42.25
N THR A 113 -12.97 -9.41 -42.06
CA THR A 113 -12.63 -10.78 -41.64
C THR A 113 -11.79 -10.89 -40.36
N LEU A 114 -11.83 -9.88 -39.47
CA LEU A 114 -11.02 -9.77 -38.24
C LEU A 114 -11.00 -11.04 -37.37
N TYR A 115 -12.10 -11.81 -37.39
CA TYR A 115 -12.25 -13.02 -36.59
C TYR A 115 -12.40 -14.31 -37.39
N LYS A 116 -11.97 -14.33 -38.66
CA LYS A 116 -11.99 -15.53 -39.48
C LYS A 116 -11.05 -16.57 -38.87
N GLY A 117 -11.57 -17.77 -38.59
CA GLY A 117 -10.80 -18.85 -37.95
C GLY A 117 -10.50 -18.64 -36.46
N VAL A 118 -10.72 -17.45 -35.88
CA VAL A 118 -10.47 -17.19 -34.45
C VAL A 118 -11.53 -17.91 -33.58
N PRO A 119 -11.17 -18.48 -32.40
CA PRO A 119 -12.11 -19.17 -31.51
C PRO A 119 -13.03 -18.19 -30.80
N LEU A 120 -14.25 -18.62 -30.51
CA LEU A 120 -15.19 -17.79 -29.75
C LEU A 120 -14.72 -17.63 -28.31
N LYS A 121 -15.09 -16.51 -27.70
CA LYS A 121 -14.90 -16.33 -26.27
C LYS A 121 -15.71 -17.41 -25.54
N PRO A 122 -15.14 -18.09 -24.53
CA PRO A 122 -15.90 -18.98 -23.66
C PRO A 122 -17.09 -18.26 -23.03
N ARG A 123 -18.10 -19.01 -22.57
CA ARG A 123 -19.23 -18.39 -21.86
C ARG A 123 -18.75 -17.63 -20.62
N LYS A 124 -19.40 -16.49 -20.35
CA LYS A 124 -19.10 -15.61 -19.20
C LYS A 124 -19.26 -16.33 -17.85
N GLU A 125 -20.15 -17.30 -17.76
CA GLU A 125 -20.42 -18.05 -16.54
C GLU A 125 -19.39 -19.16 -16.31
N LEU A 126 -18.35 -18.82 -15.54
CA LEU A 126 -17.40 -19.79 -15.00
C LEU A 126 -18.02 -20.54 -13.83
N ARG A 127 -17.83 -21.86 -13.78
CA ARG A 127 -18.25 -22.72 -12.67
C ARG A 127 -17.06 -23.00 -11.75
N PHE A 128 -17.24 -22.75 -10.46
CA PHE A 128 -16.23 -22.95 -9.43
C PHE A 128 -16.61 -24.13 -8.55
N THR A 129 -15.70 -25.09 -8.39
CA THR A 129 -15.86 -26.25 -7.51
C THR A 129 -14.65 -26.34 -6.60
N GLU A 130 -14.84 -26.15 -5.29
CA GLU A 130 -13.78 -26.31 -4.30
C GLU A 130 -13.69 -27.80 -3.89
N LEU A 131 -12.55 -28.43 -4.17
CA LEU A 131 -12.29 -29.83 -3.83
C LEU A 131 -11.98 -29.96 -2.33
N GLN A 132 -12.27 -31.12 -1.75
CA GLN A 132 -11.96 -31.39 -0.33
C GLN A 132 -10.47 -31.19 -0.02
N SER A 133 -9.59 -31.48 -0.99
CA SER A 133 -8.15 -31.23 -0.93
C SER A 133 -7.76 -29.75 -0.77
N GLY A 134 -8.67 -28.80 -0.98
CA GLY A 134 -8.43 -27.35 -0.92
C GLY A 134 -8.05 -26.72 -2.25
N GLN A 135 -8.08 -27.50 -3.32
CA GLN A 135 -7.85 -27.01 -4.68
C GLN A 135 -9.15 -26.47 -5.26
N LEU A 136 -9.04 -25.40 -6.04
CA LEU A 136 -10.16 -24.81 -6.76
C LEU A 136 -10.18 -25.33 -8.19
N GLU A 137 -11.23 -26.03 -8.57
CA GLU A 137 -11.50 -26.39 -9.96
C GLU A 137 -12.38 -25.31 -10.61
N ILE A 138 -11.92 -24.77 -11.74
CA ILE A 138 -12.66 -23.80 -12.55
C ILE A 138 -13.00 -24.47 -13.88
N LYS A 139 -14.29 -24.47 -14.24
CA LYS A 139 -14.81 -25.02 -15.50
C LYS A 139 -15.50 -23.93 -16.32
N TRP A 140 -15.27 -23.94 -17.63
CA TRP A 140 -15.99 -23.12 -18.59
C TRP A 140 -16.62 -23.98 -19.67
N SER A 141 -17.44 -23.38 -20.52
CA SER A 141 -18.03 -24.08 -21.67
C SER A 141 -17.76 -23.30 -22.95
N SER A 142 -17.27 -24.00 -23.96
CA SER A 142 -17.07 -23.48 -25.31
C SER A 142 -18.01 -24.22 -26.27
N LYS A 143 -19.28 -23.79 -26.34
CA LYS A 143 -20.32 -24.51 -27.09
C LYS A 143 -20.19 -24.44 -28.62
N PHE A 144 -19.16 -23.79 -29.15
CA PHE A 144 -18.98 -23.57 -30.58
C PHE A 144 -17.49 -23.61 -30.94
N ASN A 145 -16.99 -24.79 -31.31
CA ASN A 145 -15.72 -24.92 -32.01
C ASN A 145 -15.89 -24.39 -33.44
N ILE A 146 -15.80 -23.06 -33.63
CA ILE A 146 -15.78 -22.43 -34.96
C ILE A 146 -14.47 -22.74 -35.71
N SER A 147 -13.48 -23.27 -35.01
CA SER A 147 -12.13 -23.53 -35.50
C SER A 147 -11.86 -25.03 -35.50
N ILE A 148 -11.36 -25.54 -36.64
CA ILE A 148 -10.77 -26.88 -36.76
C ILE A 148 -9.38 -26.91 -36.07
N GLU A 149 -8.76 -25.74 -35.90
CA GLU A 149 -7.47 -25.58 -35.22
C GLU A 149 -7.57 -25.79 -33.70
N PRO A 150 -6.50 -26.33 -33.07
CA PRO A 150 -6.43 -26.52 -31.62
C PRO A 150 -6.55 -25.18 -30.88
N VAL A 151 -7.35 -25.18 -29.81
CA VAL A 151 -7.62 -24.00 -28.98
C VAL A 151 -6.96 -24.17 -27.62
N ILE A 152 -6.23 -23.14 -27.20
CA ILE A 152 -5.63 -23.02 -25.88
C ILE A 152 -6.42 -21.98 -25.08
N TYR A 153 -6.80 -22.35 -23.86
CA TYR A 153 -7.44 -21.46 -22.91
C TYR A 153 -6.41 -20.85 -21.97
N VAL A 154 -6.37 -19.51 -21.97
CA VAL A 154 -5.53 -18.72 -21.06
C VAL A 154 -6.40 -18.22 -19.92
N VAL A 155 -6.09 -18.66 -18.70
CA VAL A 155 -6.81 -18.26 -17.48
C VAL A 155 -5.99 -17.21 -16.75
N GLN A 156 -6.63 -16.07 -16.49
CA GLN A 156 -6.06 -15.01 -15.68
C GLN A 156 -6.84 -14.83 -14.37
N ARG A 157 -6.11 -14.42 -13.34
CA ARG A 157 -6.56 -14.18 -11.98
C ARG A 157 -6.17 -12.77 -11.58
N ARG A 158 -7.07 -12.08 -10.88
CA ARG A 158 -6.73 -10.96 -9.99
C ARG A 158 -7.36 -11.20 -8.64
N TRP A 159 -6.85 -10.54 -7.61
CA TRP A 159 -7.39 -10.68 -6.27
C TRP A 159 -7.30 -9.39 -5.47
N ASN A 160 -8.15 -9.27 -4.45
CA ASN A 160 -8.12 -8.16 -3.50
C ASN A 160 -8.26 -8.68 -2.05
N TYR A 161 -7.76 -7.89 -1.11
CA TYR A 161 -7.98 -8.11 0.33
C TYR A 161 -9.29 -7.45 0.77
N GLY A 162 -9.87 -7.93 1.88
CA GLY A 162 -10.98 -7.28 2.55
C GLY A 162 -12.16 -8.20 2.84
N ILE A 163 -13.13 -7.68 3.58
CA ILE A 163 -14.40 -8.36 3.87
C ILE A 163 -15.37 -8.30 2.69
N HIS A 164 -15.18 -7.36 1.77
CA HIS A 164 -15.98 -7.18 0.57
C HIS A 164 -15.10 -7.24 -0.69
N PRO A 165 -15.65 -7.70 -1.81
CA PRO A 165 -14.98 -7.60 -3.10
C PRO A 165 -14.81 -6.14 -3.54
N SER A 166 -13.62 -5.77 -3.99
CA SER A 166 -13.29 -4.43 -4.50
C SER A 166 -12.46 -4.58 -5.77
N GLU A 167 -12.93 -3.99 -6.88
CA GLU A 167 -12.19 -4.05 -8.14
C GLU A 167 -11.09 -2.99 -8.22
N ASP A 168 -11.24 -1.88 -7.50
CA ASP A 168 -10.29 -0.77 -7.48
C ASP A 168 -9.01 -1.15 -6.70
N ASP A 169 -9.16 -1.93 -5.63
CA ASP A 169 -8.06 -2.44 -4.81
C ASP A 169 -7.48 -3.77 -5.34
N ALA A 170 -7.97 -4.24 -6.49
CA ALA A 170 -7.55 -5.53 -7.03
C ALA A 170 -6.17 -5.45 -7.68
N THR A 171 -5.38 -6.52 -7.52
CA THR A 171 -4.10 -6.65 -8.21
C THR A 171 -4.28 -6.60 -9.72
N HIS A 172 -3.17 -6.35 -10.43
CA HIS A 172 -3.14 -6.56 -11.87
C HIS A 172 -3.47 -8.02 -12.23
N TRP A 173 -3.98 -8.22 -13.44
CA TRP A 173 -4.30 -9.54 -13.96
C TRP A 173 -3.03 -10.37 -14.17
N GLN A 174 -2.96 -11.52 -13.51
CA GLN A 174 -1.87 -12.47 -13.63
C GLN A 174 -2.34 -13.73 -14.36
N THR A 175 -1.54 -14.21 -15.33
CA THR A 175 -1.80 -15.50 -15.99
C THR A 175 -1.45 -16.65 -15.05
N VAL A 176 -2.43 -17.50 -14.76
CA VAL A 176 -2.29 -18.62 -13.80
C VAL A 176 -2.22 -19.97 -14.46
N ALA A 177 -2.78 -20.11 -15.66
CA ALA A 177 -2.77 -21.37 -16.39
C ALA A 177 -2.98 -21.17 -17.89
N GLN A 178 -2.43 -22.11 -18.66
CA GLN A 178 -2.66 -22.27 -20.08
C GLN A 178 -2.97 -23.75 -20.34
N THR A 179 -4.19 -24.06 -20.76
CA THR A 179 -4.66 -25.45 -20.89
C THR A 179 -5.48 -25.64 -22.17
N THR A 180 -5.46 -26.85 -22.74
CA THR A 180 -6.35 -27.26 -23.83
C THR A 180 -7.68 -27.78 -23.31
N ASP A 181 -7.75 -28.15 -22.03
CA ASP A 181 -8.98 -28.62 -21.40
C ASP A 181 -9.92 -27.46 -21.09
N GLU A 182 -11.23 -27.73 -21.05
CA GLU A 182 -12.24 -26.75 -20.59
C GLU A 182 -12.28 -26.58 -19.06
N ARG A 183 -11.22 -27.01 -18.36
CA ARG A 183 -11.11 -26.97 -16.91
C ARG A 183 -9.67 -26.71 -16.46
N VAL A 184 -9.51 -26.06 -15.31
CA VAL A 184 -8.23 -25.92 -14.61
C VAL A 184 -8.39 -26.17 -13.12
N GLN A 185 -7.38 -26.75 -12.49
CA GLN A 185 -7.30 -26.91 -11.05
C GLN A 185 -6.17 -26.03 -10.50
N LEU A 186 -6.52 -25.12 -9.60
CA LEU A 186 -5.60 -24.18 -8.96
C LEU A 186 -5.36 -24.62 -7.51
N THR A 187 -4.10 -24.67 -7.09
CA THR A 187 -3.68 -25.14 -5.76
C THR A 187 -3.34 -24.00 -4.79
N ASP A 188 -3.13 -22.80 -5.31
CA ASP A 188 -2.63 -21.62 -4.61
C ASP A 188 -3.75 -20.61 -4.29
N ILE A 189 -4.92 -21.13 -3.93
CA ILE A 189 -6.08 -20.33 -3.54
C ILE A 189 -6.07 -20.11 -2.03
N ARG A 190 -6.09 -18.84 -1.64
CA ARG A 190 -6.04 -18.41 -0.24
C ARG A 190 -7.43 -18.03 0.26
N PRO A 191 -7.89 -18.54 1.41
CA PRO A 191 -9.24 -18.26 1.88
C PRO A 191 -9.51 -16.81 2.29
N SER A 192 -8.47 -16.04 2.59
CA SER A 192 -8.57 -14.62 2.97
C SER A 192 -8.83 -13.67 1.80
N ARG A 193 -8.65 -14.12 0.55
CA ARG A 193 -8.65 -13.27 -0.65
C ARG A 193 -9.96 -13.43 -1.43
N TRP A 194 -10.39 -12.34 -2.03
CA TRP A 194 -11.42 -12.35 -3.06
C TRP A 194 -10.74 -12.48 -4.41
N TYR A 195 -11.16 -13.45 -5.21
CA TYR A 195 -10.60 -13.73 -6.52
C TYR A 195 -11.58 -13.38 -7.64
N GLN A 196 -11.06 -12.87 -8.74
CA GLN A 196 -11.77 -12.81 -10.01
C GLN A 196 -10.96 -13.46 -11.10
N PHE A 197 -11.66 -14.15 -11.98
CA PHE A 197 -11.07 -14.90 -13.08
C PHE A 197 -11.62 -14.40 -14.42
N ARG A 198 -10.79 -14.50 -15.45
CA ARG A 198 -11.20 -14.32 -16.84
C ARG A 198 -10.46 -15.32 -17.72
N VAL A 199 -11.13 -15.79 -18.76
CA VAL A 199 -10.58 -16.80 -19.67
C VAL A 199 -10.56 -16.24 -21.08
N ALA A 200 -9.49 -16.49 -21.82
CA ALA A 200 -9.43 -16.23 -23.26
C ALA A 200 -9.23 -17.55 -23.99
N ALA A 201 -9.87 -17.69 -25.15
CA ALA A 201 -9.57 -18.76 -26.09
C ALA A 201 -8.61 -18.22 -27.15
N VAL A 202 -7.55 -18.97 -27.44
CA VAL A 202 -6.47 -18.58 -28.35
C VAL A 202 -6.18 -19.73 -29.30
N ASN A 203 -6.05 -19.46 -30.59
CA ASN A 203 -5.54 -20.41 -31.58
C ASN A 203 -4.52 -19.72 -32.51
N VAL A 204 -4.12 -20.42 -33.58
CA VAL A 204 -3.14 -19.92 -34.57
C VAL A 204 -3.59 -18.63 -35.26
N HIS A 205 -4.91 -18.43 -35.40
CA HIS A 205 -5.50 -17.24 -36.03
C HIS A 205 -5.66 -16.08 -35.04
N GLY A 206 -5.48 -16.32 -33.73
CA GLY A 206 -5.47 -15.31 -32.69
C GLY A 206 -6.52 -15.52 -31.61
N THR A 207 -7.02 -14.41 -31.06
CA THR A 207 -7.97 -14.42 -29.96
C THR A 207 -8.96 -13.27 -30.07
N ARG A 208 -10.22 -13.51 -29.66
CA ARG A 208 -11.21 -12.42 -29.49
C ARG A 208 -10.97 -11.64 -28.19
N GLY A 209 -9.99 -12.05 -27.37
CA GLY A 209 -9.69 -11.50 -26.06
C GLY A 209 -10.43 -12.21 -24.92
N PHE A 210 -10.19 -11.73 -23.70
CA PHE A 210 -10.76 -12.33 -22.49
C PHE A 210 -12.29 -12.17 -22.40
N THR A 211 -12.92 -13.09 -21.67
CA THR A 211 -14.28 -12.94 -21.15
C THR A 211 -14.38 -11.73 -20.23
N ALA A 212 -15.60 -11.25 -20.01
CA ALA A 212 -15.85 -10.34 -18.90
C ALA A 212 -15.38 -10.98 -17.57
N PRO A 213 -14.91 -10.19 -16.60
CA PRO A 213 -14.52 -10.70 -15.28
C PRO A 213 -15.63 -11.54 -14.67
N SER A 214 -15.26 -12.65 -14.03
CA SER A 214 -16.19 -13.51 -13.32
C SER A 214 -16.80 -12.80 -12.10
N LYS A 215 -17.86 -13.39 -11.54
CA LYS A 215 -18.28 -13.07 -10.17
C LYS A 215 -17.10 -13.31 -9.21
N HIS A 216 -17.06 -12.53 -8.14
CA HIS A 216 -16.05 -12.69 -7.10
C HIS A 216 -16.19 -14.06 -6.45
N PHE A 217 -15.08 -14.79 -6.41
CA PHE A 217 -14.97 -16.08 -5.76
C PHE A 217 -14.20 -15.91 -4.44
N ARG A 218 -14.71 -16.53 -3.37
CA ARG A 218 -14.01 -16.66 -2.10
C ARG A 218 -14.14 -18.12 -1.66
N SER A 219 -13.03 -18.70 -1.21
CA SER A 219 -13.02 -20.06 -0.68
C SER A 219 -13.91 -20.15 0.57
N SER A 220 -14.57 -21.29 0.71
CA SER A 220 -15.42 -21.61 1.87
C SER A 220 -14.60 -22.03 3.09
N LYS A 221 -13.31 -22.33 2.91
CA LYS A 221 -12.41 -22.72 4.00
C LYS A 221 -12.08 -21.55 4.90
N ASP A 222 -11.75 -21.86 6.15
CA ASP A 222 -11.17 -20.87 7.05
C ASP A 222 -9.67 -20.71 6.78
N PRO A 223 -9.14 -19.48 6.86
CA PRO A 223 -7.72 -19.24 6.68
C PRO A 223 -6.90 -19.89 7.79
N SER A 224 -5.68 -20.27 7.42
CA SER A 224 -4.75 -20.93 8.34
C SER A 224 -4.05 -19.93 9.26
N ALA A 225 -3.52 -20.43 10.38
CA ALA A 225 -2.73 -19.63 11.29
C ALA A 225 -1.47 -19.07 10.59
N PRO A 226 -1.01 -17.86 10.96
CA PRO A 226 0.16 -17.25 10.31
C PRO A 226 1.38 -18.14 10.46
N PRO A 227 2.26 -18.21 9.44
CA PRO A 227 3.50 -18.95 9.55
C PRO A 227 4.37 -18.38 10.69
N PRO A 228 5.16 -19.22 11.39
CA PRO A 228 6.07 -18.74 12.42
C PRO A 228 7.14 -17.82 11.80
N PRO A 229 7.56 -16.75 12.50
CA PRO A 229 8.66 -15.90 12.05
C PRO A 229 9.94 -16.69 11.82
N THR A 230 10.70 -16.37 10.78
CA THR A 230 11.93 -17.07 10.43
C THR A 230 13.16 -16.28 10.89
N ASN A 231 14.32 -16.96 10.99
CA ASN A 231 15.62 -16.34 11.25
C ASN A 231 15.67 -15.40 12.48
N LEU A 232 15.11 -15.85 13.60
CA LEU A 232 15.18 -15.13 14.88
C LEU A 232 16.64 -14.99 15.34
N ARG A 233 17.18 -13.78 15.35
CA ARG A 233 18.60 -13.48 15.62
C ARG A 233 18.80 -12.29 16.55
N LEU A 234 19.95 -12.24 17.20
CA LEU A 234 20.41 -11.08 17.96
C LEU A 234 21.05 -10.08 17.00
N ALA A 235 20.68 -8.81 17.08
CA ALA A 235 21.29 -7.74 16.28
C ALA A 235 22.36 -7.01 17.07
N ASN A 236 21.97 -6.30 18.13
CA ASN A 236 22.85 -5.45 18.92
C ASN A 236 22.66 -5.73 20.41
N SER A 237 23.75 -5.74 21.17
CA SER A 237 23.73 -5.70 22.63
C SER A 237 24.42 -4.43 23.11
N THR A 238 23.80 -3.69 24.04
CA THR A 238 24.43 -2.54 24.68
C THR A 238 24.32 -2.67 26.19
N ILE A 239 25.39 -2.31 26.90
CA ILE A 239 25.43 -2.30 28.35
C ILE A 239 25.11 -0.88 28.79
N ASN A 240 24.02 -0.72 29.53
CA ASN A 240 23.64 0.57 30.10
C ASN A 240 24.57 0.91 31.28
N SER A 241 24.73 2.19 31.56
CA SER A 241 25.46 2.72 32.72
C SER A 241 25.00 2.15 34.07
N ASP A 242 23.77 1.66 34.15
CA ASP A 242 23.18 1.02 35.33
C ASP A 242 23.60 -0.46 35.52
N GLY A 243 24.54 -0.97 34.70
CA GLY A 243 24.97 -2.37 34.71
C GLY A 243 23.95 -3.34 34.11
N THR A 244 22.89 -2.83 33.48
CA THR A 244 21.88 -3.65 32.81
C THR A 244 22.19 -3.81 31.32
N VAL A 245 21.90 -4.97 30.76
CA VAL A 245 22.11 -5.24 29.33
C VAL A 245 20.80 -4.99 28.57
N THR A 246 20.90 -4.36 27.41
CA THR A 246 19.82 -4.27 26.43
C THR A 246 20.20 -5.09 25.20
N VAL A 247 19.24 -5.83 24.67
CA VAL A 247 19.46 -6.73 23.52
C VAL A 247 18.37 -6.51 22.50
N ALA A 248 18.76 -6.20 21.26
CA ALA A 248 17.86 -6.11 20.12
C ALA A 248 17.74 -7.47 19.42
N ILE A 249 16.52 -7.92 19.24
CA ILE A 249 16.18 -9.17 18.55
C ILE A 249 15.49 -8.82 17.24
N VAL A 250 15.91 -9.46 16.15
CA VAL A 250 15.39 -9.26 14.79
C VAL A 250 14.92 -10.60 14.24
N TRP A 251 13.85 -10.58 13.45
CA TRP A 251 13.33 -11.74 12.72
C TRP A 251 12.97 -11.33 11.30
N ASP A 252 12.87 -12.33 10.42
CA ASP A 252 12.44 -12.10 9.04
C ASP A 252 10.91 -12.24 8.95
N LEU A 253 10.27 -11.31 8.24
CA LEU A 253 8.83 -11.32 7.96
C LEU A 253 8.53 -12.38 6.89
N PRO A 254 7.45 -13.16 7.01
CA PRO A 254 7.04 -14.08 5.95
C PRO A 254 6.75 -13.34 4.65
N GLU A 255 7.22 -13.87 3.52
CA GLU A 255 7.17 -13.23 2.19
C GLU A 255 5.74 -12.84 1.78
N GLU A 256 4.73 -13.66 2.13
CA GLU A 256 3.32 -13.28 2.04
C GLU A 256 2.45 -14.06 3.03
N PRO A 257 2.05 -13.51 4.19
CA PRO A 257 1.10 -14.18 5.07
C PRO A 257 -0.31 -14.21 4.45
N ASP A 258 -1.07 -15.28 4.72
CA ASP A 258 -2.47 -15.40 4.28
C ASP A 258 -3.32 -14.27 4.88
N ILE A 259 -3.11 -14.00 6.17
CA ILE A 259 -3.70 -12.85 6.87
C ILE A 259 -2.57 -11.97 7.40
N PRO A 260 -2.64 -10.63 7.23
CA PRO A 260 -1.67 -9.71 7.80
C PRO A 260 -1.51 -9.91 9.31
N VAL A 261 -0.26 -10.02 9.77
CA VAL A 261 0.05 -10.13 11.19
C VAL A 261 -0.39 -8.85 11.88
N HIS A 262 -1.19 -8.98 12.93
CA HIS A 262 -1.65 -7.83 13.72
C HIS A 262 -0.58 -7.44 14.74
N HIS A 263 0.03 -8.41 15.42
CA HIS A 263 1.08 -8.15 16.41
C HIS A 263 1.90 -9.41 16.70
N TYR A 264 3.12 -9.19 17.18
CA TYR A 264 3.98 -10.25 17.72
C TYR A 264 3.99 -10.21 19.25
N LYS A 265 4.01 -11.40 19.86
CA LYS A 265 4.23 -11.57 21.30
C LYS A 265 5.60 -12.16 21.53
N VAL A 266 6.42 -11.38 22.22
CA VAL A 266 7.76 -11.78 22.64
C VAL A 266 7.68 -12.11 24.12
N PHE A 267 8.06 -13.32 24.48
CA PHE A 267 8.22 -13.75 25.87
C PHE A 267 9.69 -14.02 26.11
N TRP A 268 10.24 -13.58 27.22
CA TRP A 268 11.59 -14.00 27.61
C TRP A 268 11.60 -14.46 29.05
N SER A 269 12.35 -15.53 29.31
CA SER A 269 12.50 -16.10 30.64
C SER A 269 13.97 -16.36 30.95
N TRP A 270 14.32 -16.20 32.21
CA TRP A 270 15.66 -16.49 32.72
C TRP A 270 15.57 -17.22 34.05
N THR A 271 16.60 -17.98 34.36
CA THR A 271 16.77 -18.67 35.63
C THR A 271 17.45 -17.74 36.63
N VAL A 272 16.93 -17.69 37.86
CA VAL A 272 17.58 -16.99 38.98
C VAL A 272 18.02 -18.03 39.98
N SER A 273 19.32 -18.08 40.26
CA SER A 273 19.87 -18.84 41.38
C SER A 273 19.45 -18.18 42.69
N SER A 274 18.58 -18.85 43.43
CA SER A 274 18.20 -18.49 44.80
C SER A 274 18.82 -19.52 45.74
N LYS A 275 18.97 -19.20 47.03
CA LYS A 275 19.47 -20.13 48.09
C LYS A 275 18.55 -21.35 48.34
N SER A 276 17.56 -21.57 47.48
CA SER A 276 16.61 -22.69 47.53
C SER A 276 16.94 -23.71 46.43
N LEU A 277 16.78 -25.00 46.74
CA LEU A 277 17.07 -26.15 45.87
C LEU A 277 16.26 -26.19 44.55
N VAL A 278 15.33 -25.26 44.33
CA VAL A 278 14.52 -25.17 43.09
C VAL A 278 14.82 -23.86 42.35
N PRO A 279 15.36 -23.91 41.12
CA PRO A 279 15.60 -22.73 40.29
C PRO A 279 14.30 -22.00 39.96
N THR A 280 14.17 -20.73 40.37
CA THR A 280 13.00 -19.91 40.04
C THR A 280 13.13 -19.32 38.64
N LYS A 281 12.21 -19.64 37.73
CA LYS A 281 12.16 -19.06 36.37
C LYS A 281 11.36 -17.77 36.38
N LYS A 282 12.01 -16.62 36.17
CA LYS A 282 11.32 -15.34 35.96
C LYS A 282 10.95 -15.21 34.48
N LYS A 283 9.77 -14.63 34.19
CA LYS A 283 9.26 -14.44 32.82
C LYS A 283 8.75 -13.02 32.63
N ARG A 284 9.09 -12.43 31.49
CA ARG A 284 8.58 -11.12 31.02
C ARG A 284 7.97 -11.28 29.63
N ARG A 285 7.17 -10.29 29.23
CA ARG A 285 6.51 -10.25 27.92
C ARG A 285 6.52 -8.83 27.35
N LYS A 286 6.61 -8.72 26.03
CA LYS A 286 6.45 -7.49 25.25
C LYS A 286 5.61 -7.81 24.02
N THR A 287 4.79 -6.85 23.59
CA THR A 287 3.98 -6.97 22.39
C THR A 287 4.44 -5.91 21.42
N THR A 288 4.73 -6.31 20.19
CA THR A 288 5.17 -5.42 19.11
C THR A 288 4.15 -5.44 17.99
N ASP A 289 4.04 -4.33 17.25
CA ASP A 289 3.12 -4.24 16.13
C ASP A 289 3.49 -5.24 15.01
N GLY A 290 2.51 -5.59 14.18
CA GLY A 290 2.68 -6.55 13.10
C GLY A 290 3.60 -6.08 11.97
N SER A 291 3.80 -4.77 11.81
CA SER A 291 4.75 -4.20 10.84
C SER A 291 6.20 -4.25 11.31
N GLN A 292 6.44 -4.49 12.60
CA GLN A 292 7.76 -4.46 13.19
C GLN A 292 8.46 -5.83 13.02
N ASN A 293 9.72 -5.80 12.61
CA ASN A 293 10.58 -6.99 12.49
C ASN A 293 11.65 -7.08 13.59
N SER A 294 11.61 -6.17 14.57
CA SER A 294 12.58 -6.10 15.65
C SER A 294 11.95 -5.71 17.00
N VAL A 295 12.61 -6.11 18.08
CA VAL A 295 12.25 -5.71 19.45
C VAL A 295 13.49 -5.53 20.31
N VAL A 296 13.52 -4.44 21.09
CA VAL A 296 14.55 -4.23 22.11
C VAL A 296 14.06 -4.78 23.45
N LEU A 297 14.85 -5.68 24.03
CA LEU A 297 14.70 -6.19 25.39
C LEU A 297 15.58 -5.36 26.32
N GLU A 298 14.97 -4.67 27.26
CA GLU A 298 15.67 -3.78 28.19
C GLU A 298 15.76 -4.37 29.60
N ARG A 299 16.74 -3.87 30.37
CA ARG A 299 16.94 -4.23 31.78
C ARG A 299 17.13 -5.74 31.98
N LEU A 300 17.97 -6.35 31.14
CA LEU A 300 18.44 -7.73 31.29
C LEU A 300 19.62 -7.76 32.26
N GLN A 301 19.73 -8.86 32.99
CA GLN A 301 20.83 -9.09 33.93
C GLN A 301 22.02 -9.68 33.16
N PRO A 302 23.24 -9.19 33.41
CA PRO A 302 24.44 -9.76 32.82
C PRO A 302 24.63 -11.23 33.27
N ASP A 303 25.29 -12.02 32.41
CA ASP A 303 25.68 -13.41 32.65
C ASP A 303 24.54 -14.37 33.04
N CYS A 304 23.30 -14.01 32.68
CA CYS A 304 22.13 -14.87 32.80
C CYS A 304 21.77 -15.50 31.46
N GLU A 305 21.29 -16.74 31.50
CA GLU A 305 20.74 -17.44 30.34
C GLU A 305 19.28 -16.99 30.09
N TYR A 306 19.02 -16.46 28.91
CA TYR A 306 17.71 -16.00 28.47
C TYR A 306 17.15 -16.90 27.38
N SER A 307 15.91 -17.33 27.56
CA SER A 307 15.10 -18.04 26.56
C SER A 307 14.00 -17.12 26.06
N VAL A 308 14.05 -16.75 24.78
CA VAL A 308 13.06 -15.88 24.12
C VAL A 308 12.14 -16.69 23.23
N GLU A 309 10.83 -16.64 23.46
CA GLU A 309 9.80 -17.20 22.59
C GLU A 309 9.09 -16.06 21.82
N LEU A 310 9.05 -16.16 20.50
CA LEU A 310 8.32 -15.26 19.61
C LEU A 310 7.08 -15.97 19.03
N GLN A 311 5.94 -15.28 19.03
CA GLN A 311 4.68 -15.78 18.47
C GLN A 311 3.96 -14.70 17.66
N ALA A 312 3.62 -14.99 16.40
CA ALA A 312 2.81 -14.12 15.55
C ALA A 312 1.32 -14.33 15.79
N ILE A 313 0.53 -13.24 15.78
CA ILE A 313 -0.92 -13.27 15.93
C ILE A 313 -1.59 -12.52 14.78
N THR A 314 -2.61 -13.16 14.21
CA THR A 314 -3.52 -12.56 13.23
C THR A 314 -4.96 -12.67 13.73
N TYR A 315 -5.85 -11.88 13.13
CA TYR A 315 -7.28 -11.91 13.40
C TYR A 315 -8.05 -12.22 12.12
N TRP A 316 -8.96 -13.18 12.22
CA TRP A 316 -9.90 -13.53 11.16
C TRP A 316 -11.33 -13.41 11.71
N GLY A 317 -12.01 -12.31 11.38
CA GLY A 317 -13.27 -11.96 12.05
C GLY A 317 -13.09 -11.87 13.57
N GLN A 318 -13.75 -12.75 14.31
CA GLN A 318 -13.65 -12.87 15.77
C GLN A 318 -12.59 -13.89 16.23
N THR A 319 -12.06 -14.69 15.31
CA THR A 319 -11.15 -15.78 15.63
C THR A 319 -9.70 -15.28 15.63
N ARG A 320 -9.04 -15.44 16.79
CA ARG A 320 -7.63 -15.15 16.94
C ARG A 320 -6.79 -16.36 16.55
N LEU A 321 -6.04 -16.24 15.47
CA LEU A 321 -5.11 -17.28 15.03
C LEU A 321 -3.69 -16.98 15.56
N LYS A 322 -2.97 -18.03 15.94
CA LYS A 322 -1.64 -17.93 16.57
C LYS A 322 -0.66 -18.84 15.83
N SER A 323 0.51 -18.30 15.50
CA SER A 323 1.59 -19.11 14.93
C SER A 323 2.16 -20.10 15.96
N ALA A 324 2.90 -21.08 15.46
CA ALA A 324 3.87 -21.80 16.29
C ALA A 324 4.86 -20.82 16.92
N LYS A 325 5.35 -21.16 18.12
CA LYS A 325 6.35 -20.35 18.82
C LYS A 325 7.75 -20.69 18.30
N VAL A 326 8.57 -19.67 18.10
CA VAL A 326 9.98 -19.82 17.78
C VAL A 326 10.79 -19.41 19.00
N SER A 327 11.74 -20.24 19.42
CA SER A 327 12.57 -19.99 20.61
C SER A 327 14.02 -19.71 20.23
N LEU A 328 14.61 -18.69 20.85
CA LEU A 328 16.03 -18.37 20.79
C LEU A 328 16.61 -18.36 22.22
N HIS A 329 17.72 -19.05 22.41
CA HIS A 329 18.46 -19.06 23.67
C HIS A 329 19.72 -18.23 23.51
N PHE A 330 19.99 -17.33 24.45
CA PHE A 330 21.23 -16.55 24.46
C PHE A 330 21.68 -16.22 25.89
N THR A 331 22.99 -16.06 26.06
CA THR A 331 23.58 -15.58 27.30
C THR A 331 23.86 -14.09 27.16
N SER A 332 23.54 -13.31 28.19
CA SER A 332 23.82 -11.88 28.23
C SER A 332 25.30 -11.64 28.55
N THR A 333 26.23 -11.96 27.64
CA THR A 333 27.68 -11.84 27.85
C THR A 333 28.17 -10.40 27.75
N GLN A 334 29.20 -10.08 28.54
CA GLN A 334 30.02 -8.87 28.37
C GLN A 334 30.58 -8.83 26.94
N ALA A 335 30.57 -7.64 26.33
CA ALA A 335 31.07 -7.41 24.99
C ALA A 335 32.59 -7.67 24.92
N ALA A 336 32.99 -8.84 24.42
CA ALA A 336 34.18 -9.05 23.60
C ALA A 336 34.27 -10.50 23.08
N SER A 337 34.38 -10.63 21.76
CA SER A 337 34.97 -11.77 21.01
C SER A 337 34.42 -13.18 21.25
N ASN A 338 33.72 -13.75 20.26
CA ASN A 338 34.35 -14.81 19.45
C ASN A 338 33.45 -15.30 18.30
N LYS A 339 34.15 -15.52 17.18
CA LYS A 339 33.70 -16.24 15.98
C LYS A 339 33.31 -17.69 16.32
N GLU A 340 32.36 -18.20 15.54
CA GLU A 340 32.14 -19.61 15.17
C GLU A 340 32.09 -20.65 16.30
N GLN A 341 30.93 -21.31 16.46
CA GLN A 341 30.89 -22.76 16.20
C GLN A 341 29.47 -23.33 16.06
N LEU A 342 29.36 -24.08 14.97
CA LEU A 342 28.33 -25.01 14.54
C LEU A 342 28.33 -26.27 15.41
N GLY A 343 27.18 -26.75 15.90
CA GLY A 343 27.12 -28.12 16.43
C GLY A 343 25.91 -28.58 17.25
N LYS A 344 24.93 -29.18 16.55
CA LYS A 344 24.20 -30.43 16.88
C LYS A 344 23.23 -30.52 18.08
N THR A 345 21.96 -30.69 17.68
CA THR A 345 20.85 -31.47 18.25
C THR A 345 21.14 -32.50 19.36
N LYS A 346 20.23 -32.53 20.37
CA LYS A 346 19.63 -33.77 20.92
C LYS A 346 18.27 -33.51 21.59
N LYS A 347 17.35 -34.49 21.45
CA LYS A 347 15.93 -34.50 21.82
C LYS A 347 15.68 -35.07 23.23
N SER A 348 14.48 -34.75 23.75
CA SER A 348 13.63 -35.51 24.71
C SER A 348 13.93 -35.28 26.20
N VAL A 349 13.00 -35.18 27.18
CA VAL A 349 11.64 -35.74 27.38
C VAL A 349 10.83 -34.87 28.39
N MET A 350 9.49 -34.94 28.27
CA MET A 350 8.37 -34.66 29.22
C MET A 350 8.39 -33.46 30.18
N GLN A 351 7.34 -32.63 30.07
CA GLN A 351 6.89 -31.77 31.16
C GLN A 351 5.41 -32.02 31.48
N ILE A 352 5.19 -32.48 32.71
CA ILE A 352 3.94 -32.73 33.40
C ILE A 352 3.18 -31.40 33.59
N GLN A 353 1.88 -31.39 33.31
CA GLN A 353 0.96 -30.30 33.66
C GLN A 353 0.54 -30.38 35.14
N PRO A 354 0.49 -29.24 35.85
CA PRO A 354 -0.48 -29.01 36.91
C PRO A 354 -1.24 -27.67 36.71
N PRO A 355 -2.34 -27.40 37.44
CA PRO A 355 -3.62 -27.07 36.82
C PRO A 355 -3.90 -25.57 36.68
N PHE A 356 -4.82 -25.28 35.76
CA PHE A 356 -5.42 -23.97 35.52
C PHE A 356 -6.07 -23.38 36.77
N GLN A 357 -5.49 -22.31 37.31
CA GLN A 357 -6.25 -21.34 38.09
C GLN A 357 -6.92 -20.34 37.14
N ARG A 358 -8.26 -20.37 37.13
CA ARG A 358 -9.15 -19.45 36.41
C ARG A 358 -8.88 -18.01 36.86
N ARG A 359 -8.64 -17.11 35.90
CA ARG A 359 -8.72 -15.66 36.11
C ARG A 359 -10.17 -15.19 35.94
N PRO A 360 -10.62 -14.12 36.64
CA PRO A 360 -12.00 -13.68 36.60
C PRO A 360 -12.38 -13.22 35.19
N THR A 361 -13.47 -13.78 34.67
CA THR A 361 -14.13 -13.36 33.43
C THR A 361 -14.65 -11.94 33.59
N ARG A 362 -14.25 -11.03 32.71
CA ARG A 362 -14.90 -9.71 32.58
C ARG A 362 -16.33 -9.94 32.09
N LEU A 363 -17.33 -9.39 32.79
CA LEU A 363 -18.75 -9.58 32.48
C LEU A 363 -19.28 -8.65 31.37
N LEU A 364 -18.60 -7.53 31.11
CA LEU A 364 -19.01 -6.48 30.17
C LEU A 364 -17.83 -6.12 29.26
N GLU A 365 -18.04 -6.15 27.94
CA GLU A 365 -17.02 -5.91 26.92
C GLU A 365 -17.58 -5.00 25.80
N ILE A 366 -16.68 -4.26 25.12
CA ILE A 366 -17.03 -3.21 24.16
C ILE A 366 -16.35 -3.50 22.82
N GLY A 367 -17.11 -3.45 21.73
CA GLY A 367 -16.63 -3.62 20.37
C GLY A 367 -15.89 -2.39 19.83
N ALA A 368 -15.17 -2.55 18.73
CA ALA A 368 -14.52 -1.41 18.07
C ALA A 368 -15.58 -0.42 17.53
N PRO A 369 -15.40 0.90 17.68
CA PRO A 369 -16.27 1.89 17.06
C PRO A 369 -16.25 1.76 15.54
N PHE A 370 -17.43 1.75 14.93
CA PHE A 370 -17.62 1.64 13.49
C PHE A 370 -18.54 2.75 13.01
N TYR A 371 -18.30 3.24 11.79
CA TYR A 371 -19.10 4.28 11.18
C TYR A 371 -20.02 3.66 10.14
N GLN A 372 -21.33 3.71 10.38
CA GLN A 372 -22.35 3.11 9.53
C GLN A 372 -23.59 4.01 9.54
N ASP A 373 -24.23 4.18 8.38
CA ASP A 373 -25.44 5.01 8.23
C ASP A 373 -25.26 6.46 8.71
N ASN A 374 -24.09 7.05 8.43
CA ASN A 374 -23.72 8.42 8.79
C ASN A 374 -23.59 8.69 10.31
N GLN A 375 -23.58 7.65 11.14
CA GLN A 375 -23.44 7.76 12.59
C GLN A 375 -22.27 6.90 13.09
N LEU A 376 -21.58 7.38 14.13
CA LEU A 376 -20.58 6.57 14.82
C LEU A 376 -21.29 5.68 15.84
N GLN A 377 -21.08 4.38 15.71
CA GLN A 377 -21.74 3.36 16.49
C GLN A 377 -20.74 2.48 17.23
N VAL A 378 -21.13 2.01 18.42
CA VAL A 378 -20.35 1.05 19.22
C VAL A 378 -21.26 -0.04 19.73
N LYS A 379 -20.87 -1.30 19.52
CA LYS A 379 -21.60 -2.45 20.05
C LYS A 379 -21.07 -2.84 21.43
N VAL A 380 -21.94 -2.83 22.45
CA VAL A 380 -21.61 -3.24 23.82
C VAL A 380 -22.27 -4.58 24.11
N TYR A 381 -21.54 -5.48 24.76
CA TYR A 381 -22.01 -6.84 25.04
C TYR A 381 -21.70 -7.25 26.49
N TRP A 382 -22.62 -7.99 27.11
CA TRP A 382 -22.48 -8.49 28.49
C TRP A 382 -22.89 -9.95 28.62
N LYS A 383 -22.41 -10.60 29.68
CA LYS A 383 -22.83 -11.95 30.05
C LYS A 383 -24.26 -11.89 30.61
N LYS A 384 -25.19 -12.67 30.04
CA LYS A 384 -26.57 -12.78 30.54
C LYS A 384 -26.56 -13.33 31.97
N THR A 385 -27.28 -12.66 32.87
CA THR A 385 -27.38 -13.05 34.28
C THR A 385 -28.10 -14.41 34.38
N GLU A 386 -27.63 -15.32 35.25
CA GLU A 386 -28.22 -16.66 35.46
C GLU A 386 -29.58 -16.62 36.18
N ASP A 387 -30.07 -15.42 36.51
CA ASP A 387 -31.30 -15.20 37.25
C ASP A 387 -32.50 -15.03 36.30
N PRO A 388 -33.48 -15.96 36.30
CA PRO A 388 -34.63 -15.95 35.39
C PRO A 388 -35.60 -14.78 35.62
N SER A 389 -35.42 -14.00 36.69
CA SER A 389 -36.24 -12.82 37.02
C SER A 389 -35.84 -11.53 36.29
N VAL A 390 -34.69 -11.52 35.59
CA VAL A 390 -34.18 -10.36 34.84
C VAL A 390 -34.56 -10.50 33.37
N ASN A 391 -35.61 -9.79 32.94
CA ASN A 391 -36.12 -9.87 31.57
C ASN A 391 -35.67 -8.70 30.68
N ARG A 392 -35.10 -7.63 31.27
CA ARG A 392 -34.67 -6.42 30.55
C ARG A 392 -33.37 -5.86 31.15
N TYR A 393 -32.57 -5.23 30.30
CA TYR A 393 -31.38 -4.48 30.67
C TYR A 393 -31.58 -3.01 30.27
N HIS A 394 -31.35 -2.10 31.21
CA HIS A 394 -31.34 -0.67 30.99
C HIS A 394 -29.89 -0.20 30.86
N VAL A 395 -29.55 0.35 29.70
CA VAL A 395 -28.20 0.83 29.37
C VAL A 395 -28.23 2.34 29.25
N GLN A 396 -27.33 3.04 29.95
CA GLN A 396 -27.16 4.49 29.83
C GLN A 396 -25.74 4.81 29.39
N TRP A 397 -25.56 5.80 28.53
CA TRP A 397 -24.26 6.25 28.08
C TRP A 397 -24.21 7.77 27.94
N PHE A 398 -23.08 8.37 28.29
CA PHE A 398 -22.85 9.80 28.13
C PHE A 398 -21.35 10.09 27.92
N PRO A 399 -21.01 11.19 27.22
CA PRO A 399 -19.63 11.62 27.06
C PRO A 399 -19.10 12.21 28.38
N GLU A 400 -17.99 11.66 28.88
CA GLU A 400 -17.29 12.15 30.06
C GLU A 400 -16.32 13.29 29.71
N VAL A 401 -15.61 13.17 28.57
CA VAL A 401 -14.67 14.18 28.06
C VAL A 401 -14.64 14.11 26.54
N CYS A 402 -14.75 15.24 25.84
CA CYS A 402 -14.62 15.35 24.38
C CYS A 402 -13.48 16.32 24.02
N ALA A 403 -12.78 16.04 22.92
CA ALA A 403 -11.67 16.90 22.45
C ALA A 403 -12.13 18.26 21.89
N HIS A 404 -13.43 18.43 21.60
CA HIS A 404 -14.02 19.66 21.10
C HIS A 404 -14.84 20.29 22.23
N ASN A 405 -14.46 21.49 22.67
CA ASN A 405 -15.15 22.24 23.73
C ASN A 405 -16.44 22.89 23.18
N GLU A 406 -17.45 22.08 22.84
CA GLU A 406 -18.82 22.58 22.79
C GLU A 406 -19.45 22.36 24.17
N THR A 407 -19.65 23.46 24.88
CA THR A 407 -20.41 23.54 26.12
C THR A 407 -21.90 23.33 25.84
N THR A 408 -22.32 22.07 25.76
CA THR A 408 -23.71 21.64 25.94
C THR A 408 -23.68 20.48 26.94
N GLY A 409 -24.57 20.53 27.95
CA GLY A 409 -24.54 19.63 29.10
C GLY A 409 -24.58 18.14 28.73
N PRO A 410 -24.31 17.22 29.68
CA PRO A 410 -24.21 15.79 29.40
C PRO A 410 -25.57 15.23 28.96
N GLU A 411 -25.82 15.19 27.65
CA GLU A 411 -26.94 14.46 27.08
C GLU A 411 -26.75 12.99 27.42
N THR A 412 -27.56 12.52 28.38
CA THR A 412 -27.49 11.15 28.88
C THR A 412 -28.40 10.30 28.02
N SER A 413 -27.84 9.67 27.00
CA SER A 413 -28.57 8.74 26.15
C SER A 413 -28.85 7.44 26.91
N SER A 414 -30.04 6.87 26.72
CA SER A 414 -30.44 5.62 27.37
C SER A 414 -31.21 4.72 26.43
N GLY A 415 -31.06 3.41 26.61
CA GLY A 415 -31.67 2.39 25.78
C GLY A 415 -32.03 1.16 26.61
N MET A 416 -33.10 0.47 26.25
CA MET A 416 -33.51 -0.77 26.89
C MET A 416 -33.44 -1.91 25.90
N THR A 417 -32.84 -3.03 26.30
CA THR A 417 -32.75 -4.23 25.47
C THR A 417 -33.08 -5.48 26.28
N GLN A 418 -33.61 -6.50 25.61
CA GLN A 418 -33.80 -7.85 26.14
C GLN A 418 -32.63 -8.78 25.75
N GLU A 419 -31.84 -8.35 24.75
CA GLU A 419 -30.66 -9.05 24.26
C GLU A 419 -29.45 -8.83 25.17
N ASN A 420 -28.43 -9.66 25.03
CA ASN A 420 -27.16 -9.54 25.76
C ASN A 420 -26.19 -8.52 25.13
N TYR A 421 -26.70 -7.67 24.23
CA TYR A 421 -25.97 -6.60 23.56
C TYR A 421 -26.88 -5.43 23.23
N ILE A 422 -26.27 -4.25 23.06
CA ILE A 422 -26.92 -3.06 22.49
C ILE A 422 -25.94 -2.33 21.57
N ILE A 423 -26.46 -1.67 20.54
CA ILE A 423 -25.68 -0.79 19.68
C ILE A 423 -25.93 0.63 20.15
N LEU A 424 -24.88 1.28 20.64
CA LEU A 424 -24.91 2.70 20.99
C LEU A 424 -24.78 3.49 19.69
N GLN A 425 -25.77 4.34 19.41
CA GLN A 425 -25.83 5.19 18.22
C GLN A 425 -25.53 6.65 18.60
N ASP A 426 -25.36 7.51 17.59
CA ASP A 426 -25.13 8.95 17.77
C ASP A 426 -23.93 9.33 18.66
N LEU A 427 -22.83 8.57 18.55
CA LEU A 427 -21.62 8.89 19.29
C LEU A 427 -20.82 10.00 18.59
N SER A 428 -20.22 10.89 19.38
CA SER A 428 -19.33 11.94 18.92
C SER A 428 -17.91 11.43 18.74
N PHE A 429 -17.18 12.00 17.79
CA PHE A 429 -15.77 11.68 17.54
C PHE A 429 -14.86 12.25 18.63
N SER A 430 -13.72 11.59 18.88
CA SER A 430 -12.71 12.04 19.85
C SER A 430 -13.25 12.24 21.29
N CYS A 431 -14.19 11.40 21.71
CA CYS A 431 -14.86 11.49 23.01
C CYS A 431 -14.66 10.21 23.83
N LYS A 432 -14.49 10.38 25.13
CA LYS A 432 -14.50 9.30 26.12
C LYS A 432 -15.92 9.15 26.65
N TYR A 433 -16.53 7.99 26.43
CA TYR A 433 -17.87 7.66 26.87
C TYR A 433 -17.86 6.74 28.10
N LYS A 434 -18.79 6.99 29.02
CA LYS A 434 -19.09 6.10 30.15
C LYS A 434 -20.41 5.38 29.87
N VAL A 435 -20.40 4.05 29.95
CA VAL A 435 -21.59 3.20 29.74
C VAL A 435 -21.93 2.47 31.02
N THR A 436 -23.18 2.52 31.45
CA THR A 436 -23.72 1.80 32.59
C THR A 436 -24.79 0.82 32.13
N VAL A 437 -24.66 -0.46 32.51
CA VAL A 437 -25.65 -1.50 32.24
C VAL A 437 -26.30 -1.92 33.56
N GLN A 438 -27.62 -1.78 33.65
CA GLN A 438 -28.43 -2.12 34.82
C GLN A 438 -29.43 -3.23 34.47
N PRO A 439 -29.35 -4.41 35.10
CA PRO A 439 -30.40 -5.41 34.98
C PRO A 439 -31.65 -4.98 35.76
N THR A 440 -32.82 -5.02 35.14
CA THR A 440 -34.11 -4.65 35.76
C THR A 440 -34.93 -5.89 36.15
N ARG A 441 -35.42 -5.90 37.39
CA ARG A 441 -36.39 -6.87 37.93
C ARG A 441 -37.75 -6.20 38.18
N PRO A 442 -38.86 -6.96 38.28
CA PRO A 442 -40.19 -6.42 38.60
C PRO A 442 -40.28 -5.74 39.98
N LYS A 443 -39.43 -6.14 40.94
CA LYS A 443 -39.30 -5.51 42.27
C LYS A 443 -37.81 -5.27 42.60
N GLY A 444 -37.33 -4.05 42.33
CA GLY A 444 -35.99 -3.56 42.68
C GLY A 444 -34.97 -3.55 41.54
N ARG A 445 -34.04 -2.58 41.57
CA ARG A 445 -32.94 -2.44 40.60
C ARG A 445 -31.69 -3.16 41.12
N LEU A 446 -31.00 -3.92 40.26
CA LEU A 446 -29.75 -4.61 40.58
C LEU A 446 -28.52 -3.70 40.36
N LYS A 447 -27.37 -4.12 40.88
CA LYS A 447 -26.09 -3.39 40.79
C LYS A 447 -25.71 -3.12 39.33
N ALA A 448 -25.39 -1.85 39.04
CA ALA A 448 -24.99 -1.40 37.71
C ALA A 448 -23.54 -1.79 37.40
N GLU A 449 -23.29 -2.38 36.24
CA GLU A 449 -21.93 -2.54 35.71
C GLU A 449 -21.56 -1.34 34.84
N THR A 450 -20.35 -0.81 35.01
CA THR A 450 -19.89 0.40 34.31
C THR A 450 -18.60 0.13 33.55
N VAL A 451 -18.50 0.66 32.33
CA VAL A 451 -17.31 0.54 31.48
C VAL A 451 -17.09 1.84 30.70
N PHE A 452 -15.84 2.11 30.33
CA PHE A 452 -15.45 3.31 29.59
C PHE A 452 -14.85 2.92 28.23
N PHE A 453 -15.13 3.70 27.20
CA PHE A 453 -14.46 3.59 25.90
C PHE A 453 -14.18 4.95 25.28
N THR A 454 -13.32 4.99 24.27
CA THR A 454 -12.94 6.20 23.54
C THR A 454 -13.27 6.04 22.07
N THR A 455 -13.88 7.06 21.48
CA THR A 455 -14.17 7.13 20.05
C THR A 455 -12.97 7.71 19.29
N PRO A 456 -12.65 7.21 18.09
CA PRO A 456 -11.54 7.72 17.28
C PRO A 456 -11.83 9.14 16.76
N PRO A 457 -10.80 9.89 16.33
CA PRO A 457 -10.97 11.14 15.61
C PRO A 457 -11.47 10.89 14.18
N CYS A 458 -12.27 11.82 13.62
CA CYS A 458 -12.85 11.63 12.27
C CYS A 458 -11.77 11.52 11.17
N SER A 459 -10.60 12.13 11.37
CA SER A 459 -9.43 12.00 10.49
C SER A 459 -8.86 10.58 10.40
N ALA A 460 -9.02 9.75 11.43
CA ALA A 460 -8.59 8.35 11.39
C ALA A 460 -9.41 7.49 10.41
N LEU A 461 -10.58 7.98 9.97
CA LEU A 461 -11.42 7.32 8.96
C LEU A 461 -11.08 7.75 7.52
N LYS A 462 -10.49 8.95 7.32
CA LYS A 462 -10.02 9.43 6.00
C LYS A 462 -8.87 8.57 5.44
N GLY A 463 -8.04 7.97 6.32
CA GLY A 463 -6.88 7.17 5.91
C GLY A 463 -7.16 5.72 5.50
N LYS A 464 -8.42 5.26 5.52
CA LYS A 464 -8.77 3.83 5.29
C LYS A 464 -9.97 3.59 4.35
N SER A 465 -10.45 4.61 3.63
CA SER A 465 -11.60 4.50 2.70
C SER A 465 -11.31 5.19 1.37
N HIS A 466 -11.64 4.51 0.26
CA HIS A 466 -11.61 5.07 -1.11
C HIS A 466 -12.86 5.91 -1.46
N LYS A 467 -13.81 6.10 -0.51
CA LYS A 467 -14.93 7.05 -0.64
C LYS A 467 -14.92 8.07 0.50
N HIS A 468 -15.12 9.34 0.14
CA HIS A 468 -15.14 10.50 1.03
C HIS A 468 -16.23 10.32 2.11
N VAL A 469 -15.82 10.14 3.37
CA VAL A 469 -16.74 10.15 4.52
C VAL A 469 -16.87 11.60 4.96
N ASN A 470 -18.08 12.18 4.81
CA ASN A 470 -18.37 13.52 5.29
C ASN A 470 -18.56 13.49 6.82
N CYS A 471 -17.57 14.03 7.53
CA CYS A 471 -17.67 14.33 8.95
C CYS A 471 -18.69 15.46 9.17
N PRO A 472 -19.60 15.38 10.15
CA PRO A 472 -20.44 16.52 10.51
C PRO A 472 -19.53 17.65 11.02
N GLY A 473 -19.56 18.76 10.29
CA GLY A 473 -18.59 19.86 10.36
C GLY A 473 -18.40 20.52 8.98
N GLU A 474 -18.66 19.79 7.89
CA GLU A 474 -18.75 20.36 6.54
C GLU A 474 -20.07 19.97 5.87
N ALA A 475 -21.10 20.77 6.12
CA ALA A 475 -22.28 20.80 5.28
C ALA A 475 -22.01 21.71 4.07
N GLY A 476 -21.73 21.06 2.93
CA GLY A 476 -22.17 21.45 1.59
C GLY A 476 -21.80 22.84 1.06
N HIS A 477 -20.85 22.88 0.13
CA HIS A 477 -21.10 23.42 -1.20
C HIS A 477 -20.22 22.66 -2.20
N VAL A 478 -20.83 22.11 -3.24
CA VAL A 478 -20.11 21.77 -4.48
C VAL A 478 -19.50 23.07 -4.97
N LEU A 479 -18.20 23.25 -4.74
CA LEU A 479 -17.50 24.41 -5.22
C LEU A 479 -16.94 24.12 -6.59
N SER A 480 -17.67 24.67 -7.56
CA SER A 480 -17.11 25.09 -8.83
C SER A 480 -15.69 25.60 -8.59
N LYS A 481 -14.72 24.98 -9.28
CA LYS A 481 -13.30 25.32 -9.19
C LYS A 481 -13.12 26.84 -9.16
N VAL A 482 -12.62 27.36 -8.03
CA VAL A 482 -12.25 28.77 -7.89
C VAL A 482 -11.13 29.07 -8.90
N PRO A 483 -11.33 29.98 -9.87
CA PRO A 483 -10.31 30.31 -10.88
C PRO A 483 -9.28 31.34 -10.38
N ALA A 484 -9.24 31.64 -9.08
CA ALA A 484 -8.36 32.65 -8.51
C ALA A 484 -7.00 32.04 -8.13
N LYS A 485 -5.96 32.38 -8.89
CA LYS A 485 -4.57 31.95 -8.69
C LYS A 485 -3.68 33.16 -8.38
N PRO A 486 -2.72 33.05 -7.44
CA PRO A 486 -1.68 34.06 -7.24
C PRO A 486 -0.75 34.11 -8.45
N GLU A 487 -0.52 35.29 -9.00
CA GLU A 487 0.39 35.55 -10.10
C GLU A 487 1.42 36.62 -9.70
N ASN A 488 2.49 36.77 -10.48
CA ASN A 488 3.55 37.77 -10.24
C ASN A 488 4.25 37.64 -8.87
N LEU A 489 4.63 36.43 -8.48
CA LEU A 489 5.51 36.23 -7.32
C LEU A 489 6.86 36.92 -7.57
N SER A 490 7.20 37.88 -6.71
CA SER A 490 8.44 38.64 -6.70
C SER A 490 9.13 38.50 -5.35
N ALA A 491 10.46 38.55 -5.35
CA ALA A 491 11.27 38.48 -4.15
C ALA A 491 12.28 39.63 -4.17
N SER A 492 12.47 40.28 -3.03
CA SER A 492 13.54 41.25 -2.80
C SER A 492 14.28 40.86 -1.52
N PHE A 493 15.59 41.06 -1.47
CA PHE A 493 16.41 40.64 -0.35
C PHE A 493 17.13 41.85 0.23
N VAL A 494 17.03 42.02 1.55
CA VAL A 494 17.74 43.05 2.31
C VAL A 494 18.81 42.38 3.14
N VAL A 495 20.06 42.83 2.99
CA VAL A 495 21.21 42.32 3.74
C VAL A 495 21.58 43.35 4.80
N GLN A 496 21.51 42.96 6.08
CA GLN A 496 21.92 43.79 7.22
C GLN A 496 22.85 42.98 8.10
N ASP A 497 24.09 43.45 8.30
CA ASP A 497 25.06 42.94 9.29
C ASP A 497 25.07 41.40 9.45
N VAL A 498 25.21 40.66 8.32
CA VAL A 498 25.26 39.18 8.20
C VAL A 498 23.90 38.47 8.03
N ASN A 499 22.77 39.15 8.20
CA ASN A 499 21.45 38.56 8.06
C ASN A 499 20.77 38.92 6.73
N ILE A 500 20.24 37.92 6.00
CA ILE A 500 19.47 38.14 4.77
C ILE A 500 17.99 37.98 5.10
N THR A 501 17.25 39.07 4.92
CA THR A 501 15.79 39.09 5.02
C THR A 501 15.19 39.12 3.63
N GLY A 502 14.35 38.14 3.29
CA GLY A 502 13.63 38.08 2.02
C GLY A 502 12.21 38.62 2.15
N HIS A 503 11.85 39.59 1.33
CA HIS A 503 10.48 40.07 1.16
C HIS A 503 9.90 39.50 -0.13
N PHE A 504 8.88 38.66 0.01
CA PHE A 504 8.17 38.03 -1.09
C PHE A 504 6.82 38.70 -1.27
N SER A 505 6.44 39.08 -2.49
CA SER A 505 5.13 39.67 -2.77
C SER A 505 4.48 39.08 -4.02
N TRP A 506 3.14 39.04 -4.06
CA TRP A 506 2.36 38.49 -5.17
C TRP A 506 1.12 39.32 -5.46
N LYS A 507 0.51 39.11 -6.63
CA LYS A 507 -0.75 39.73 -7.05
C LYS A 507 -1.77 38.66 -7.40
N MET A 508 -3.04 39.01 -7.46
CA MET A 508 -4.11 38.07 -7.82
C MET A 508 -4.55 38.25 -9.26
N ALA A 509 -4.72 37.14 -9.98
CA ALA A 509 -5.43 37.14 -11.26
C ALA A 509 -6.93 37.39 -11.00
N LYS A 510 -7.49 38.48 -11.55
CA LYS A 510 -8.92 38.77 -11.41
C LYS A 510 -9.74 37.77 -12.24
N ALA A 511 -10.43 36.84 -11.57
CA ALA A 511 -11.53 36.08 -12.14
C ALA A 511 -12.59 35.85 -11.05
N ASN A 512 -13.82 36.32 -11.32
CA ASN A 512 -15.05 36.31 -10.51
C ASN A 512 -14.96 35.59 -9.14
N LEU A 513 -14.75 36.37 -8.08
CA LEU A 513 -14.83 35.94 -6.68
C LEU A 513 -16.31 35.79 -6.28
N TYR A 514 -16.91 34.64 -6.55
CA TYR A 514 -18.19 34.26 -5.93
C TYR A 514 -18.04 33.82 -4.46
N GLN A 515 -16.80 33.74 -3.95
CA GLN A 515 -16.47 33.42 -2.55
C GLN A 515 -15.48 34.42 -1.95
N SER A 516 -15.68 34.75 -0.68
CA SER A 516 -14.80 35.60 0.11
C SER A 516 -13.47 34.91 0.41
N MET A 517 -12.37 35.55 0.00
CA MET A 517 -11.01 35.10 0.30
C MET A 517 -10.72 35.25 1.80
N THR A 518 -10.22 34.19 2.44
CA THR A 518 -9.89 34.16 3.87
C THR A 518 -8.40 34.38 4.13
N GLY A 519 -7.52 34.07 3.17
CA GLY A 519 -6.08 34.29 3.34
C GLY A 519 -5.20 33.68 2.26
N PHE A 520 -3.90 33.60 2.55
CA PHE A 520 -2.90 32.90 1.75
C PHE A 520 -2.11 31.92 2.62
N GLN A 521 -1.88 30.72 2.14
CA GLN A 521 -0.90 29.81 2.71
C GLN A 521 0.39 29.93 1.89
N VAL A 522 1.49 30.30 2.55
CA VAL A 522 2.79 30.47 1.92
C VAL A 522 3.76 29.48 2.53
N THR A 523 4.37 28.66 1.69
CA THR A 523 5.39 27.69 2.10
C THR A 523 6.72 28.01 1.42
N TRP A 524 7.83 27.97 2.17
CA TRP A 524 9.16 28.14 1.62
C TRP A 524 10.09 27.02 2.09
N ALA A 525 10.97 26.60 1.18
CA ALA A 525 11.84 25.45 1.39
C ALA A 525 13.19 25.65 0.69
N GLU A 526 14.28 25.25 1.34
CA GLU A 526 15.63 25.24 0.75
C GLU A 526 15.75 24.10 -0.28
N VAL A 527 16.21 24.41 -1.49
CA VAL A 527 16.42 23.43 -2.56
C VAL A 527 17.88 23.02 -2.56
N THR A 528 18.18 21.82 -2.06
CA THR A 528 19.54 21.24 -2.11
C THR A 528 19.84 20.71 -3.51
N THR A 529 20.97 21.11 -4.09
CA THR A 529 21.40 20.71 -5.44
C THR A 529 22.18 19.39 -5.50
N GLU A 530 22.25 18.61 -4.42
CA GLU A 530 22.87 17.27 -4.46
C GLU A 530 21.87 16.20 -4.90
N SER A 531 21.92 15.85 -6.18
CA SER A 531 21.33 14.62 -6.70
C SER A 531 22.05 13.39 -6.12
N ARG A 532 21.59 12.87 -4.99
CA ARG A 532 21.96 11.51 -4.58
C ARG A 532 21.04 10.50 -5.26
N GLN A 533 21.63 9.66 -6.11
CA GLN A 533 20.98 8.44 -6.60
C GLN A 533 20.61 7.58 -5.38
N ASN A 534 19.34 7.17 -5.30
CA ASN A 534 18.74 6.26 -4.32
C ASN A 534 18.42 6.81 -2.91
N SER A 535 17.51 7.79 -2.80
CA SER A 535 16.65 7.93 -1.61
C SER A 535 15.35 8.69 -1.93
N LEU A 536 14.29 8.34 -1.19
CA LEU A 536 12.92 8.88 -1.26
C LEU A 536 12.88 10.43 -1.15
N PRO A 537 11.90 11.12 -1.76
CA PRO A 537 11.77 12.56 -1.59
C PRO A 537 11.28 12.89 -0.17
N ASN A 538 11.85 13.98 0.37
CA ASN A 538 11.37 14.80 1.50
C ASN A 538 11.96 14.52 2.89
N SER A 539 13.21 14.93 3.10
CA SER A 539 13.53 15.74 4.30
C SER A 539 14.04 17.12 3.87
N ILE A 540 13.18 17.86 3.17
CA ILE A 540 13.41 19.28 2.96
C ILE A 540 12.67 19.98 4.12
N ILE A 541 13.40 20.69 4.99
CA ILE A 541 12.81 21.50 6.05
C ILE A 541 11.96 22.58 5.35
N SER A 542 10.65 22.35 5.28
CA SER A 542 9.67 23.28 4.72
C SER A 542 9.04 24.05 5.88
N GLN A 543 9.01 25.37 5.76
CA GLN A 543 8.32 26.25 6.70
C GLN A 543 7.07 26.80 6.01
N SER A 544 5.97 26.89 6.75
CA SER A 544 4.69 27.37 6.23
C SER A 544 4.09 28.44 7.15
N GLN A 545 3.43 29.43 6.56
CA GLN A 545 2.73 30.48 7.26
C GLN A 545 1.42 30.81 6.56
N ILE A 546 0.37 31.04 7.36
CA ILE A 546 -0.93 31.50 6.86
C ILE A 546 -1.01 33.02 7.08
N LEU A 547 -1.32 33.75 6.02
CA LEU A 547 -1.50 35.19 5.99
C LEU A 547 -2.97 35.54 5.74
N PRO A 548 -3.48 36.67 6.27
CA PRO A 548 -4.84 37.12 5.98
C PRO A 548 -4.99 37.62 4.52
N SER A 549 -6.23 37.79 4.05
CA SER A 549 -6.55 38.05 2.63
C SER A 549 -6.16 39.44 2.11
N ASP A 550 -5.84 40.37 3.01
CA ASP A 550 -5.30 41.70 2.73
C ASP A 550 -3.76 41.74 2.68
N HIS A 551 -3.08 40.64 3.05
CA HIS A 551 -1.63 40.55 3.12
C HIS A 551 -1.04 39.84 1.89
N TYR A 552 -0.52 40.63 0.96
CA TYR A 552 0.11 40.18 -0.29
C TYR A 552 1.65 40.10 -0.20
N VAL A 553 2.21 40.25 1.00
CA VAL A 553 3.65 40.31 1.25
C VAL A 553 4.02 39.41 2.44
N LEU A 554 5.06 38.59 2.29
CA LEU A 554 5.68 37.78 3.33
C LEU A 554 7.12 38.26 3.55
N THR A 555 7.52 38.44 4.81
CA THR A 555 8.91 38.76 5.18
C THR A 555 9.51 37.58 5.93
N VAL A 556 10.59 36.99 5.39
CA VAL A 556 11.30 35.85 5.99
C VAL A 556 12.70 36.29 6.40
N PRO A 557 13.01 36.37 7.71
CA PRO A 557 14.34 36.68 8.21
C PRO A 557 15.25 35.43 8.20
N ASN A 558 16.57 35.62 8.32
CA ASN A 558 17.55 34.54 8.49
C ASN A 558 17.64 33.54 7.31
N LEU A 559 17.46 34.03 6.08
CA LEU A 559 17.72 33.21 4.90
C LEU A 559 19.23 32.97 4.72
N ARG A 560 19.61 31.76 4.30
CA ARG A 560 21.02 31.43 4.03
C ARG A 560 21.54 32.20 2.81
N PRO A 561 22.80 32.66 2.80
CA PRO A 561 23.41 33.27 1.62
C PRO A 561 23.64 32.26 0.51
N SER A 562 23.59 32.72 -0.75
CA SER A 562 23.87 31.91 -1.95
C SER A 562 22.99 30.68 -2.16
N THR A 563 21.86 30.56 -1.46
CA THR A 563 20.99 29.37 -1.44
C THR A 563 19.75 29.56 -2.31
N LEU A 564 19.30 28.48 -2.96
CA LEU A 564 18.03 28.45 -3.69
C LEU A 564 16.88 28.12 -2.74
N TYR A 565 15.87 29.00 -2.71
CA TYR A 565 14.63 28.79 -1.98
C TYR A 565 13.46 28.66 -2.95
N ARG A 566 12.64 27.62 -2.77
CA ARG A 566 11.36 27.46 -3.46
C ARG A 566 10.27 28.05 -2.59
N LEU A 567 9.53 29.01 -3.12
CA LEU A 567 8.35 29.61 -2.51
C LEU A 567 7.09 29.09 -3.22
N GLU A 568 6.10 28.67 -2.47
CA GLU A 568 4.80 28.24 -2.94
C GLU A 568 3.70 29.00 -2.21
N VAL A 569 2.82 29.66 -2.96
CA VAL A 569 1.73 30.50 -2.45
C VAL A 569 0.41 29.91 -2.91
N GLN A 570 -0.50 29.68 -1.97
CA GLN A 570 -1.81 29.09 -2.20
C GLN A 570 -2.88 30.01 -1.60
N VAL A 571 -3.99 30.20 -2.30
CA VAL A 571 -5.10 31.04 -1.81
C VAL A 571 -5.97 30.20 -0.89
N LEU A 572 -6.36 30.76 0.26
CA LEU A 572 -7.36 30.19 1.13
C LEU A 572 -8.69 30.91 0.89
N THR A 573 -9.74 30.13 0.65
CA THR A 573 -11.10 30.62 0.53
C THR A 573 -11.97 29.97 1.60
N THR A 574 -13.17 30.51 1.83
CA THR A 574 -14.19 29.84 2.67
C THR A 574 -14.59 28.46 2.15
N GLY A 575 -14.18 28.12 0.93
CA GLY A 575 -14.45 26.88 0.24
C GLY A 575 -13.32 25.85 0.19
N GLY A 576 -12.19 26.15 0.82
CA GLY A 576 -10.98 25.31 0.76
C GLY A 576 -9.81 26.01 0.08
N GLU A 577 -8.73 25.25 -0.09
CA GLU A 577 -7.48 25.74 -0.65
C GLU A 577 -7.56 25.81 -2.20
N GLY A 578 -7.20 26.96 -2.76
CA GLY A 578 -7.12 27.21 -4.19
C GLY A 578 -5.87 26.61 -4.84
N PRO A 579 -5.68 26.82 -6.15
CA PRO A 579 -4.47 26.36 -6.87
C PRO A 579 -3.21 27.05 -6.34
N ALA A 580 -2.15 26.27 -6.09
CA ALA A 580 -0.86 26.78 -5.62
C ALA A 580 0.02 27.30 -6.78
N THR A 581 0.72 28.41 -6.56
CA THR A 581 1.73 28.95 -7.49
C THR A 581 3.11 28.87 -6.85
N MET A 582 4.06 28.26 -7.57
CA MET A 582 5.43 28.09 -7.10
C MET A 582 6.44 28.92 -7.90
N LYS A 583 7.47 29.43 -7.24
CA LYS A 583 8.64 30.07 -7.87
C LYS A 583 9.90 29.88 -7.02
N THR A 584 11.04 29.71 -7.68
CA THR A 584 12.34 29.55 -7.01
C THR A 584 13.14 30.85 -7.09
N PHE A 585 13.76 31.24 -5.98
CA PHE A 585 14.57 32.45 -5.83
C PHE A 585 15.94 32.11 -5.26
N ARG A 586 16.97 32.87 -5.65
CA ARG A 586 18.33 32.74 -5.11
C ARG A 586 18.64 33.94 -4.22
N THR A 587 19.12 33.68 -3.00
CA THR A 587 19.54 34.73 -2.08
C THR A 587 20.90 35.33 -2.49
N PRO A 588 21.14 36.63 -2.23
CA PRO A 588 22.39 37.29 -2.57
C PRO A 588 23.57 36.76 -1.74
N ASP A 589 24.78 36.97 -2.26
CA ASP A 589 26.02 36.68 -1.55
C ASP A 589 26.30 37.80 -0.52
N LEU A 590 26.83 37.45 0.66
CA LEU A 590 27.23 38.45 1.65
C LEU A 590 28.47 39.21 1.17
N PRO A 591 28.53 40.54 1.32
CA PRO A 591 29.74 41.29 1.03
C PRO A 591 30.87 40.82 1.95
N PRO A 592 32.13 40.76 1.48
CA PRO A 592 33.26 40.36 2.31
C PRO A 592 33.41 41.34 3.48
N SER A 593 33.22 40.85 4.70
CA SER A 593 33.45 41.66 5.90
C SER A 593 34.94 41.99 6.03
N ALA A 594 35.22 43.28 6.18
CA ALA A 594 36.53 43.85 6.39
C ALA A 594 37.12 43.37 7.74
N ALA A 595 37.72 42.18 7.73
CA ALA A 595 38.48 41.64 8.85
C ALA A 595 39.78 40.95 8.39
N HIS A 596 40.46 41.54 7.42
CA HIS A 596 41.91 41.42 7.28
C HIS A 596 42.48 42.83 7.15
N ARG A 597 42.75 43.46 8.29
CA ARG A 597 43.81 44.46 8.40
C ARG A 597 45.11 43.73 8.03
N PRO A 598 45.78 44.04 6.90
CA PRO A 598 47.12 43.56 6.69
C PRO A 598 48.03 44.32 7.66
N HIS A 599 48.98 43.61 8.24
CA HIS A 599 50.05 44.18 9.03
C HIS A 599 50.67 45.40 8.34
N LEU A 600 50.68 46.53 9.05
CA LEU A 600 51.59 47.64 8.78
C LEU A 600 53.04 47.12 8.91
N LYS A 601 53.73 47.01 7.78
CA LYS A 601 55.19 47.19 7.71
C LYS A 601 55.52 48.18 6.60
N HIS A 602 56.25 49.20 7.03
CA HIS A 602 56.75 50.39 6.34
C HIS A 602 57.04 50.31 4.84
N ARG A 603 56.57 51.34 4.12
CA ARG A 603 57.42 52.19 3.24
C ARG A 603 56.78 53.56 2.97
N HIS A 604 57.53 54.62 3.28
CA HIS A 604 57.34 56.02 2.89
C HIS A 604 57.87 56.27 1.44
N PRO A 605 57.77 57.48 0.84
CA PRO A 605 56.60 58.26 0.45
C PRO A 605 56.69 58.74 -1.05
N HIS A 606 55.82 59.67 -1.48
CA HIS A 606 55.81 60.44 -2.76
C HIS A 606 55.16 59.76 -3.99
N HIS A 607 54.43 60.40 -4.89
CA HIS A 607 54.02 61.81 -5.10
C HIS A 607 52.84 61.84 -6.12
N TYR A 608 52.09 62.94 -6.11
CA TYR A 608 51.33 63.57 -7.22
C TYR A 608 49.87 63.18 -7.59
N LYS A 609 49.03 64.22 -7.47
CA LYS A 609 47.67 64.50 -8.00
C LYS A 609 47.62 64.58 -9.57
N PRO A 610 46.51 64.98 -10.24
CA PRO A 610 45.11 64.46 -10.25
C PRO A 610 44.45 64.44 -11.67
N ALA A 611 43.27 63.77 -11.78
CA ALA A 611 42.11 64.08 -12.67
C ALA A 611 42.31 64.08 -14.21
N PRO A 612 41.28 64.26 -15.09
CA PRO A 612 39.83 64.43 -14.88
C PRO A 612 38.94 63.53 -15.80
N GLU A 613 37.71 63.19 -15.40
CA GLU A 613 36.39 63.73 -15.83
C GLU A 613 35.69 63.03 -17.01
N ARG A 614 34.42 62.69 -16.73
CA ARG A 614 33.19 62.88 -17.52
C ARG A 614 33.21 62.51 -19.01
N TYR A 615 32.31 61.59 -19.37
CA TYR A 615 30.99 61.97 -19.90
C TYR A 615 29.94 60.97 -19.44
#